data_AF-A0A522DGB4-F1
#
_entry.id   AF-A0A522DGB4-F1
#
_cell.length_a   1.000
_cell.length_b   1.000
_cell.length_c   1.000
_cell.angle_alpha   90.00
_cell.angle_beta   90.00
_cell.angle_gamma   90.00
#
_symmetry.space_group_name_H-M   'P 1'
#
loop_
_entity.id
_entity.type
_entity.pdbx_description
1 polymer ?
#
loop_
_entity_poly.entity_id
_entity_poly.type
_entity_poly.pdbx_seq_one_letter_code
_entity_poly.pdbx_strand_id
1 'polypeptide(L)'
;MDLIQWLFISNKSKLFLIILLLSSAHSFSQLNSGNFTQFSEKDGLPGVQVNDVLVDRLGYVWTGTVNGLARYDGYGFKRFYFNPNDTNTVHGLIVWSLFEDSKGHIWAGTSPSFLNEYDPVTQKFRQYLFTHLIKHPDNVELVVRSM
;
A
#
# COMPACT_ATOMS: atom_id res chain seq x y z
N MET A 1 -32.51 -33.20 51.80
CA MET A 1 -31.52 -33.05 50.70
C MET A 1 -32.30 -32.43 49.57
N ASP A 2 -32.44 -31.12 49.65
CA ASP A 2 -33.66 -30.46 49.16
C ASP A 2 -33.45 -29.90 47.76
N LEU A 3 -34.17 -30.50 46.81
CA LEU A 3 -34.26 -30.10 45.40
C LEU A 3 -34.76 -28.65 45.18
N ILE A 4 -35.05 -27.89 46.24
CA ILE A 4 -35.73 -26.58 46.18
C ILE A 4 -34.75 -25.41 46.33
N GLN A 5 -33.51 -25.63 46.78
CA GLN A 5 -32.51 -24.53 46.85
C GLN A 5 -32.03 -24.04 45.49
N TRP A 6 -32.30 -24.75 44.39
CA TRP A 6 -31.90 -24.33 43.04
C TRP A 6 -32.84 -23.32 42.36
N LEU A 7 -34.00 -22.99 42.94
CA LEU A 7 -35.01 -22.15 42.26
C LEU A 7 -34.95 -20.64 42.54
N PHE A 8 -34.07 -20.17 43.44
CA PHE A 8 -33.98 -18.74 43.78
C PHE A 8 -32.71 -18.07 43.24
N ILE A 9 -32.61 -18.03 41.91
CA ILE A 9 -31.78 -17.00 41.27
C ILE A 9 -32.54 -15.69 41.44
N SER A 10 -32.06 -14.79 42.31
CA SER A 10 -32.66 -13.46 42.49
C SER A 10 -32.77 -12.72 41.15
N ASN A 11 -33.77 -11.85 40.99
CA ASN A 11 -33.97 -11.10 39.74
C ASN A 11 -32.72 -10.33 39.30
N LYS A 12 -31.88 -9.89 40.25
CA LYS A 12 -30.60 -9.22 39.96
C LYS A 12 -29.56 -10.17 39.34
N SER A 13 -29.47 -11.41 39.82
CA SER A 13 -28.59 -12.44 39.26
C SER A 13 -29.06 -12.95 37.89
N LYS A 14 -30.37 -12.99 37.63
CA LYS A 14 -30.90 -13.28 36.28
C LYS A 14 -30.59 -12.15 35.30
N LEU A 15 -30.73 -10.89 35.74
CA LEU A 15 -30.41 -9.72 34.93
C LEU A 15 -28.91 -9.66 34.59
N PHE A 16 -28.05 -9.98 35.55
CA PHE A 16 -26.61 -10.05 35.34
C PHE A 16 -26.22 -11.14 34.34
N LEU A 17 -26.81 -12.34 34.43
CA LEU A 17 -26.60 -13.43 33.46
C LEU A 17 -27.07 -13.06 32.05
N ILE A 18 -28.19 -12.34 31.91
CA ILE A 18 -28.70 -11.86 30.62
C ILE A 18 -27.74 -10.84 30.00
N ILE A 19 -27.20 -9.91 30.80
CA ILE A 19 -26.21 -8.92 30.33
C ILE A 19 -24.91 -9.62 29.90
N LEU A 20 -24.46 -10.63 30.65
CA LEU A 20 -23.27 -11.41 30.30
C LEU A 20 -23.46 -12.17 28.97
N LEU A 21 -24.61 -12.79 28.76
CA LEU A 21 -24.96 -13.50 27.52
C LEU A 21 -25.11 -12.56 26.31
N LEU A 22 -25.60 -11.33 26.52
CA LEU A 22 -25.67 -10.29 25.48
C LEU A 22 -24.30 -9.70 25.14
N SER A 23 -23.37 -9.65 26.10
CA SER A 23 -22.01 -9.14 25.88
C SER A 23 -21.13 -10.13 25.08
N SER A 24 -21.35 -11.45 25.25
CA SER A 24 -20.67 -12.49 24.46
C SER A 24 -21.11 -12.60 23.00
N ALA A 25 -22.19 -11.89 22.61
CA ALA A 25 -22.75 -11.97 21.27
C ALA A 25 -22.08 -11.04 20.23
N HIS A 26 -21.06 -10.27 20.61
CA HIS A 26 -20.40 -9.32 19.71
C HIS A 26 -19.02 -9.79 19.28
N SER A 27 -19.00 -10.91 18.57
CA SER A 27 -17.90 -11.22 17.67
C SER A 27 -18.47 -11.82 16.40
N PHE A 28 -19.12 -10.97 15.60
CA PHE A 28 -19.29 -11.24 14.19
C PHE A 28 -17.91 -11.11 13.56
N SER A 29 -17.28 -12.24 13.23
CA SER A 29 -16.31 -12.24 12.13
C SER A 29 -17.09 -11.91 10.87
N GLN A 30 -17.10 -10.64 10.47
CA GLN A 30 -17.49 -10.29 9.10
C GLN A 30 -16.40 -10.84 8.18
N LEU A 31 -16.54 -12.08 7.75
CA LEU A 31 -16.19 -12.38 6.36
C LEU A 31 -17.27 -11.69 5.53
N ASN A 32 -17.18 -10.37 5.40
CA ASN A 32 -17.83 -9.70 4.29
C ASN A 32 -17.34 -10.46 3.07
N SER A 33 -18.26 -11.10 2.34
CA SER A 33 -18.01 -11.48 0.96
C SER A 33 -17.68 -10.16 0.24
N GLY A 34 -16.40 -9.80 0.23
CA GLY A 34 -15.94 -8.45 -0.01
C GLY A 34 -16.42 -8.00 -1.37
N ASN A 35 -17.21 -6.93 -1.41
CA ASN A 35 -17.48 -6.27 -2.68
C ASN A 35 -16.13 -5.78 -3.21
N PHE A 36 -15.71 -6.31 -4.36
CA PHE A 36 -14.51 -5.85 -5.03
C PHE A 36 -14.88 -4.72 -6.00
N THR A 37 -14.19 -3.60 -5.88
CA THR A 37 -14.17 -2.58 -6.92
C THR A 37 -13.04 -2.91 -7.88
N GLN A 38 -13.35 -3.01 -9.17
CA GLN A 38 -12.36 -3.26 -10.21
C GLN A 38 -11.96 -1.95 -10.86
N PHE A 39 -10.65 -1.74 -11.01
CA PHE A 39 -10.08 -0.65 -11.81
C PHE A 39 -9.37 -1.22 -13.03
N SER A 40 -9.48 -0.51 -14.14
CA SER A 40 -8.95 -0.88 -15.45
C SER A 40 -8.27 0.31 -16.12
N GLU A 41 -7.81 0.13 -17.35
CA GLU A 41 -7.27 1.23 -18.15
C GLU A 41 -8.30 2.34 -18.41
N LYS A 42 -9.59 2.01 -18.43
CA LYS A 42 -10.68 2.99 -18.59
C LYS A 42 -10.79 3.93 -17.39
N ASP A 43 -10.35 3.47 -16.23
CA ASP A 43 -10.39 4.20 -14.96
C ASP A 43 -9.09 4.96 -14.68
N GLY A 44 -8.09 4.82 -15.56
CA GLY A 44 -6.81 5.50 -15.44
C GLY A 44 -5.66 4.63 -14.91
N LEU A 45 -5.82 3.31 -14.78
CA LEU A 45 -4.68 2.41 -14.52
C LEU A 45 -3.79 2.31 -15.78
N PRO A 46 -2.46 2.48 -15.71
CA PRO A 46 -1.64 2.58 -16.92
C PRO A 46 -1.39 1.23 -17.62
N GLY A 47 -1.48 0.11 -16.90
CA GLY A 47 -1.33 -1.23 -17.45
C GLY A 47 -2.13 -2.27 -16.69
N VAL A 48 -2.60 -3.30 -17.40
CA VAL A 48 -3.43 -4.37 -16.82
C VAL A 48 -2.69 -5.30 -15.87
N GLN A 49 -1.37 -5.43 -16.04
CA GLN A 49 -0.52 -6.18 -15.13
C GLN A 49 0.12 -5.21 -14.14
N VAL A 50 -0.30 -5.34 -12.88
CA VAL A 50 0.27 -4.63 -11.73
C VAL A 50 1.38 -5.50 -11.14
N ASN A 51 2.59 -4.97 -11.10
CA ASN A 51 3.76 -5.66 -10.54
C ASN A 51 3.92 -5.37 -9.05
N ASP A 52 3.56 -4.16 -8.61
CA ASP A 52 3.69 -3.75 -7.22
C ASP A 52 2.63 -2.71 -6.82
N VAL A 53 2.29 -2.68 -5.54
CA VAL A 53 1.33 -1.74 -4.94
C VAL A 53 1.88 -1.23 -3.61
N LEU A 54 1.87 0.08 -3.43
CA LEU A 54 2.34 0.74 -2.21
C LEU A 54 1.27 1.73 -1.72
N VAL A 55 0.89 1.66 -0.46
CA VAL A 55 0.10 2.71 0.19
C VAL A 55 1.07 3.63 0.92
N ASP A 56 1.12 4.90 0.53
CA ASP A 56 2.02 5.86 1.16
C ASP A 56 1.46 6.42 2.48
N ARG A 57 2.30 7.11 3.25
CA ARG A 57 1.90 7.72 4.54
C ARG A 57 0.79 8.78 4.42
N LEU A 58 0.54 9.30 3.22
CA LEU A 58 -0.52 10.28 2.95
C LEU A 58 -1.84 9.59 2.58
N GLY A 59 -1.83 8.26 2.44
CA GLY A 59 -2.99 7.44 2.08
C GLY A 59 -3.20 7.28 0.58
N TYR A 60 -2.27 7.74 -0.27
CA TYR A 60 -2.34 7.46 -1.70
C TYR A 60 -1.93 6.03 -2.00
N VAL A 61 -2.59 5.42 -2.99
CA VAL A 61 -2.23 4.10 -3.49
C VAL A 61 -1.41 4.24 -4.77
N TRP A 62 -0.15 3.86 -4.70
CA TRP A 62 0.76 3.81 -5.84
C TRP A 62 0.73 2.43 -6.47
N THR A 63 0.71 2.39 -7.80
CA THR A 63 0.74 1.15 -8.57
C THR A 63 1.85 1.18 -9.62
N GLY A 64 2.72 0.18 -9.53
CA GLY A 64 3.74 -0.08 -10.53
C GLY A 64 3.20 -1.11 -11.52
N THR A 65 3.20 -0.78 -12.81
CA THR A 65 2.65 -1.66 -13.86
C THR A 65 3.67 -1.90 -14.96
N VAL A 66 3.35 -2.84 -15.85
CA VAL A 66 4.11 -3.05 -17.10
C VAL A 66 4.11 -1.87 -18.07
N ASN A 67 3.24 -0.87 -17.85
CA ASN A 67 3.09 0.26 -18.76
C ASN A 67 3.12 1.60 -18.02
N GLY A 68 3.74 1.64 -16.85
CA GLY A 68 4.03 2.88 -16.12
C GLY A 68 3.60 2.88 -14.66
N LEU A 69 3.80 4.05 -14.05
CA LEU A 69 3.48 4.35 -12.66
C LEU A 69 2.17 5.12 -12.59
N ALA A 70 1.31 4.80 -11.62
CA ALA A 70 0.16 5.61 -11.29
C ALA A 70 -0.03 5.76 -9.78
N ARG A 71 -0.76 6.81 -9.41
CA ARG A 71 -1.18 7.09 -8.04
C ARG A 71 -2.68 7.32 -8.00
N TYR A 72 -3.37 6.59 -7.14
CA TYR A 72 -4.79 6.71 -6.87
C TYR A 72 -5.02 7.50 -5.58
N ASP A 73 -5.95 8.44 -5.63
CA ASP A 73 -6.29 9.36 -4.52
C ASP A 73 -7.63 9.06 -3.83
N GLY A 74 -8.24 7.91 -4.14
CA GLY A 74 -9.59 7.57 -3.69
C GLY A 74 -10.69 8.01 -4.66
N TYR A 75 -10.38 8.84 -5.65
CA TYR A 75 -11.31 9.32 -6.66
C TYR A 75 -10.88 8.94 -8.08
N GLY A 76 -9.58 9.05 -8.39
CA GLY A 76 -9.04 8.74 -9.71
C GLY A 76 -7.54 8.50 -9.72
N PHE A 77 -7.05 8.01 -10.86
CA PHE A 77 -5.63 7.75 -11.08
C PHE A 77 -4.94 8.93 -11.75
N LYS A 78 -3.83 9.39 -11.14
CA LYS A 78 -2.82 10.20 -11.81
C LYS A 78 -1.75 9.28 -12.40
N ARG A 79 -1.62 9.27 -13.72
CA ARG A 79 -0.56 8.55 -14.43
C ARG A 79 0.69 9.41 -14.56
N PHE A 80 1.85 8.78 -14.38
CA PHE A 80 3.15 9.41 -14.61
C PHE A 80 3.77 8.83 -15.87
N TYR A 81 4.16 9.72 -16.78
CA TYR A 81 4.73 9.36 -18.07
C TYR A 81 6.13 9.93 -18.22
N PHE A 82 6.96 9.22 -18.98
CA PHE A 82 8.22 9.76 -19.46
C PHE A 82 7.98 10.88 -20.46
N ASN A 83 8.66 12.02 -20.26
CA ASN A 83 8.73 13.09 -21.23
C ASN A 83 10.20 13.37 -21.57
N PRO A 84 10.65 13.12 -22.82
CA PRO A 84 12.05 13.33 -23.19
C PRO A 84 12.49 14.80 -23.10
N ASN A 85 11.55 15.75 -23.07
CA ASN A 85 11.83 17.18 -22.95
C ASN A 85 11.78 17.69 -21.50
N ASP A 86 11.45 16.84 -20.53
CA ASP A 86 11.39 17.20 -19.12
C ASP A 86 12.07 16.14 -18.25
N THR A 87 13.25 16.50 -17.74
CA THR A 87 14.08 15.65 -16.88
C THR A 87 13.46 15.40 -15.50
N ASN A 88 12.34 16.04 -15.15
CA ASN A 88 11.65 15.82 -13.88
C ASN A 88 10.55 14.75 -13.97
N THR A 89 10.54 13.93 -15.02
CA THR A 89 9.55 12.88 -15.26
C THR A 89 10.08 11.47 -14.98
N VAL A 90 9.20 10.49 -14.86
CA VAL A 90 9.60 9.10 -14.62
C VAL A 90 10.36 8.55 -15.84
N HIS A 91 11.49 7.90 -15.62
CA HIS A 91 12.22 7.17 -16.66
C HIS A 91 11.97 5.68 -16.52
N GLY A 92 11.99 4.97 -17.65
CA GLY A 92 11.63 3.56 -17.72
C GLY A 92 10.12 3.35 -17.84
N LEU A 93 9.73 2.28 -18.54
CA LEU A 93 8.33 1.98 -18.82
C LEU A 93 7.72 1.05 -17.78
N ILE A 94 8.37 -0.10 -17.58
CA ILE A 94 7.90 -1.11 -16.64
C ILE A 94 8.39 -0.72 -15.25
N VAL A 95 7.46 -0.61 -14.31
CA VAL A 95 7.75 -0.42 -12.88
C VAL A 95 7.67 -1.78 -12.21
N TRP A 96 8.75 -2.21 -11.57
CA TRP A 96 8.86 -3.52 -10.92
C TRP A 96 8.64 -3.46 -9.43
N SER A 97 9.08 -2.39 -8.79
CA SER A 97 9.03 -2.25 -7.34
C SER A 97 8.81 -0.81 -6.93
N LEU A 98 8.13 -0.65 -5.80
CA LEU A 98 7.82 0.61 -5.15
C LEU A 98 8.25 0.55 -3.68
N PHE A 99 8.76 1.67 -3.19
CA PHE A 99 9.15 1.80 -1.79
C PHE A 99 8.98 3.24 -1.31
N GLU A 100 8.43 3.45 -0.12
CA GLU A 100 8.44 4.75 0.54
C GLU A 100 9.58 4.81 1.56
N ASP A 101 10.42 5.83 1.48
CA ASP A 101 11.48 6.04 2.47
C ASP A 101 11.00 6.76 3.74
N SER A 102 11.88 6.85 4.74
CA SER A 102 11.56 7.51 6.01
C SER A 102 11.18 9.00 5.88
N LYS A 103 11.58 9.68 4.80
CA LYS A 103 11.25 11.08 4.52
C LYS A 103 9.96 11.23 3.72
N GLY A 104 9.41 10.12 3.22
CA GLY A 104 8.17 10.09 2.44
C GLY A 104 8.39 10.22 0.93
N HIS A 105 9.64 10.09 0.45
CA HIS A 105 9.87 10.00 -0.99
C HIS A 105 9.48 8.62 -1.49
N ILE A 106 8.95 8.56 -2.72
CA ILE A 106 8.55 7.31 -3.36
C ILE A 106 9.63 6.89 -4.34
N TRP A 107 10.20 5.72 -4.12
CA TRP A 107 11.22 5.11 -4.94
C TRP A 107 10.57 4.08 -5.87
N ALA A 108 10.88 4.16 -7.16
CA ALA A 108 10.38 3.24 -8.18
C ALA A 108 11.53 2.62 -8.97
N GLY A 109 11.67 1.30 -8.85
CA GLY A 109 12.59 0.50 -9.66
C GLY A 109 11.97 0.23 -11.03
N THR A 110 12.62 0.68 -12.09
CA THR A 110 12.05 0.63 -13.45
C THR A 110 13.01 0.07 -14.48
N SER A 111 12.47 -0.66 -15.46
CA SER A 111 13.26 -1.19 -16.57
C SER A 111 13.46 -0.15 -17.68
N PRO A 112 14.64 -0.16 -18.33
CA PRO A 112 15.67 -1.20 -18.23
C PRO A 112 16.62 -1.08 -17.03
N SER A 113 16.88 0.11 -16.50
CA SER A 113 17.94 0.30 -15.49
C SER A 113 17.81 1.57 -14.65
N PHE A 114 16.59 2.09 -14.43
CA PHE A 114 16.41 3.35 -13.70
C PHE A 114 15.83 3.12 -12.31
N LEU A 115 16.41 3.81 -11.33
CA LEU A 115 15.78 4.08 -10.04
C LEU A 115 15.23 5.50 -10.08
N ASN A 116 13.93 5.66 -9.85
CA ASN A 116 13.28 6.96 -9.84
C ASN A 116 12.88 7.32 -8.41
N GLU A 117 13.22 8.53 -7.97
CA GLU A 117 12.83 9.10 -6.69
C GLU A 117 11.79 10.19 -6.95
N TYR A 118 10.59 10.03 -6.42
CA TYR A 118 9.52 11.02 -6.46
C TYR A 118 9.46 11.79 -5.15
N ASP A 119 9.57 13.11 -5.26
CA ASP A 119 9.38 14.04 -4.15
C ASP A 119 7.89 14.48 -4.13
N PRO A 120 7.12 14.14 -3.08
CA PRO A 120 5.70 14.50 -3.00
C PRO A 120 5.45 15.99 -2.80
N VAL A 121 6.44 16.75 -2.28
CA VAL A 121 6.34 18.19 -2.06
C VAL A 121 6.48 18.94 -3.37
N THR A 122 7.53 18.62 -4.14
CA THR A 122 7.77 19.28 -5.44
C THR A 122 7.01 18.63 -6.60
N GLN A 123 6.50 17.41 -6.40
CA GLN A 123 5.87 16.55 -7.39
C GLN A 123 6.75 16.24 -8.61
N LYS A 124 8.07 16.14 -8.39
CA LYS A 124 9.06 15.91 -9.43
C LYS A 124 9.79 14.59 -9.21
N PHE A 125 10.32 14.05 -10.31
CA PHE A 125 11.19 12.89 -10.28
C PHE A 125 12.66 13.31 -10.38
N ARG A 126 13.50 12.54 -9.70
CA ARG A 126 14.94 12.47 -9.90
C ARG A 126 15.30 11.04 -10.28
N GLN A 127 16.12 10.86 -11.30
CA GLN A 127 16.42 9.54 -11.85
C GLN A 127 17.89 9.19 -11.69
N TYR A 128 18.13 7.94 -11.36
CA TYR A 128 19.45 7.37 -11.20
C TYR A 128 19.58 6.18 -12.16
N LEU A 129 20.49 6.29 -13.12
CA LEU A 129 20.78 5.20 -14.04
C LEU A 129 21.72 4.20 -13.37
N PHE A 130 21.30 2.94 -13.24
CA PHE A 130 22.04 1.88 -12.55
C PHE A 130 23.45 1.65 -13.13
N THR A 131 23.63 1.79 -14.45
CA THR A 131 24.97 1.68 -15.06
C THR A 131 25.91 2.81 -14.65
N HIS A 132 25.39 3.99 -14.30
CA HIS A 132 26.17 5.09 -13.71
C HIS A 132 26.43 4.88 -12.22
N LEU A 133 25.62 4.06 -11.53
CA LEU A 133 25.85 3.69 -10.13
C LEU A 133 26.97 2.64 -9.97
N ILE A 134 27.26 1.85 -11.02
CA ILE A 134 28.25 0.74 -10.95
C ILE A 134 29.62 1.09 -11.55
N LYS A 135 29.76 2.19 -12.31
CA LYS A 135 31.08 2.62 -12.79
C LYS A 135 31.85 3.34 -11.68
N HIS A 136 32.40 2.58 -10.72
CA HIS A 136 33.68 2.78 -10.02
C HIS A 136 33.82 1.74 -8.88
N PRO A 137 34.84 0.86 -8.89
CA PRO A 137 35.04 -0.15 -7.83
C PRO A 137 35.50 0.39 -6.46
N ASP A 138 35.69 1.70 -6.28
CA ASP A 138 36.46 2.16 -5.12
C ASP A 138 35.65 2.72 -3.94
N ASN A 139 34.34 3.04 -4.05
CA ASN A 139 33.66 3.76 -2.95
C ASN A 139 32.14 3.59 -2.82
N VAL A 140 31.59 2.39 -3.01
CA VAL A 140 30.24 2.11 -2.47
C VAL A 140 30.31 0.89 -1.58
N GLU A 141 30.62 1.13 -0.31
CA GLU A 141 30.23 0.24 0.77
C GLU A 141 28.69 0.20 0.74
N LEU A 142 28.14 -0.77 0.01
CA LEU A 142 26.73 -1.14 0.12
C LEU A 142 26.57 -1.69 1.53
N VAL A 143 26.36 -0.79 2.50
CA VAL A 143 25.92 -1.14 3.83
C VAL A 143 24.45 -1.55 3.70
N VAL A 144 24.22 -2.73 3.14
CA VAL A 144 23.02 -3.51 3.43
C VAL A 144 23.16 -3.89 4.90
N ARG A 145 22.68 -3.04 5.81
CA ARG A 145 22.45 -3.48 7.19
C ARG A 145 21.33 -4.49 7.14
N SER A 146 21.71 -5.77 7.19
CA SER A 146 20.81 -6.84 7.59
C SER A 146 20.20 -6.49 8.95
N MET A 147 18.92 -6.79 9.10
CA MET A 147 18.27 -6.92 10.42
C MET A 147 19.00 -7.93 11.29
#